data_AF-A0A5J6LB65-F1
#
_entry.id   AF-A0A5J6LB65-F1
#
_cell.length_a   1.000
_cell.length_b   1.000
_cell.length_c   1.000
_cell.angle_alpha   90.00
_cell.angle_beta   90.00
_cell.angle_gamma   90.00
#
_symmetry.space_group_name_H-M   'P 1'
#
loop_
_entity.id
_entity.type
_entity.pdbx_description
1 polymer ?
#
loop_
_entity_poly.entity_id
_entity_poly.type
_entity_poly.pdbx_seq_one_letter_code
_entity_poly.pdbx_strand_id
1 'polypeptide(L)' 'MDYEEIYRGLNDQGLGFEIGDQDADINELADDIGGSLIKAASDYDNDVAVYDMGDHLLIVGNANGLWAVRHYGE' A
#
# COMPACT_ATOMS: atom_id res chain seq x y z
N MET A 1 4.27 12.64 -7.50
CA MET A 1 3.01 12.12 -6.96
C MET A 1 3.30 11.69 -5.54
N ASP A 2 2.53 12.20 -4.58
CA ASP A 2 2.73 11.92 -3.16
C ASP A 2 1.82 10.76 -2.75
N TYR A 3 2.38 9.54 -2.74
CA TYR A 3 1.58 8.34 -2.48
C TYR A 3 1.07 8.26 -1.05
N GLU A 4 1.74 8.94 -0.10
CA GLU A 4 1.32 9.01 1.30
C GLU A 4 0.05 9.85 1.43
N GLU A 5 -0.03 11.00 0.75
CA GLU A 5 -1.24 11.81 0.70
C GLU A 5 -2.41 11.05 0.06
N ILE A 6 -2.16 10.33 -1.04
CA ILE A 6 -3.18 9.48 -1.70
C ILE A 6 -3.66 8.38 -0.75
N TYR A 7 -2.72 7.68 -0.10
CA TYR A 7 -3.04 6.63 0.86
C TYR A 7 -3.91 7.15 1.99
N ARG A 8 -3.50 8.23 2.66
CA ARG A 8 -4.27 8.84 3.75
C ARG A 8 -5.64 9.29 3.29
N GLY A 9 -5.73 9.93 2.13
CA GLY A 9 -7.00 10.40 1.58
C GLY A 9 -7.98 9.26 1.29
N LEU A 10 -7.51 8.17 0.68
CA LEU A 10 -8.37 7.01 0.37
C LEU A 10 -8.71 6.20 1.63
N ASN A 11 -7.76 6.06 2.56
CA ASN A 11 -7.98 5.31 3.79
C ASN A 11 -8.97 6.04 4.73
N ASP A 12 -8.88 7.36 4.85
CA ASP A 12 -9.83 8.18 5.64
C ASP A 12 -11.26 8.15 5.07
N GLN A 13 -11.40 7.95 3.76
CA GLN A 13 -12.68 7.70 3.10
C GLN A 13 -13.25 6.28 3.34
N GLY A 14 -12.51 5.42 4.05
CA GLY A 14 -12.90 4.04 4.32
C GLY A 14 -12.74 3.10 3.12
N LEU A 15 -11.91 3.47 2.13
CA LEU A 15 -11.61 2.64 0.95
C LEU A 15 -10.45 1.68 1.18
N GLY A 16 -9.78 1.79 2.32
CA GLY A 16 -8.72 0.87 2.71
C GLY A 16 -9.24 -0.51 3.08
N PHE A 17 -8.38 -1.51 2.93
CA PHE A 17 -8.63 -2.87 3.39
C PHE A 17 -7.37 -3.48 3.99
N GLU A 18 -7.56 -4.33 5.00
CA GLU A 18 -6.47 -5.08 5.63
C GLU A 18 -5.85 -6.07 4.62
N ILE A 19 -4.52 -6.18 4.60
CA ILE A 19 -3.79 -7.07 3.71
C ILE A 19 -2.64 -7.75 4.44
N GLY A 20 -2.34 -8.99 4.09
CA GLY A 20 -1.26 -9.76 4.69
C GLY A 20 -1.48 -10.05 6.18
N ASP A 21 -0.48 -10.69 6.79
CA ASP A 21 -0.42 -10.88 8.24
C ASP A 21 0.10 -9.61 8.93
N GLN A 22 -0.23 -9.44 10.22
CA GLN A 22 0.24 -8.29 11.02
C GLN A 22 1.78 -8.22 11.12
N ASP A 23 2.47 -9.33 10.91
CA ASP A 23 3.93 -9.45 10.93
C ASP A 23 4.56 -9.46 9.52
N ALA A 24 3.76 -9.33 8.44
CA ALA A 24 4.29 -9.36 7.09
C ALA A 24 5.10 -8.07 6.77
N ASP A 25 6.20 -8.23 6.04
CA ASP A 25 7.02 -7.09 5.63
C ASP A 25 6.36 -6.36 4.46
N ILE A 26 6.04 -5.08 4.66
CA ILE A 26 5.37 -4.23 3.67
C ILE A 26 6.13 -4.07 2.37
N ASN A 27 7.42 -4.41 2.30
CA ASN A 27 8.23 -4.38 1.08
C ASN A 27 8.35 -5.76 0.41
N GLU A 28 7.93 -6.82 1.09
CA GLU A 28 8.04 -8.20 0.60
C GLU A 28 6.67 -8.79 0.18
N LEU A 29 5.60 -7.98 0.15
CA LEU A 29 4.25 -8.45 -0.23
C LEU A 29 4.07 -8.72 -1.73
N ALA A 30 5.02 -8.30 -2.59
CA ALA A 30 4.85 -8.34 -4.05
C ALA A 30 4.44 -9.72 -4.58
N ASP A 31 5.10 -10.79 -4.11
CA ASP A 31 4.83 -12.16 -4.54
C ASP A 31 3.47 -12.66 -4.04
N ASP A 32 3.10 -12.30 -2.80
CA ASP A 32 1.84 -12.70 -2.16
C ASP A 32 0.61 -12.07 -2.84
N ILE A 33 0.72 -10.79 -3.19
CA ILE A 33 -0.38 -10.03 -3.81
C ILE A 33 -0.39 -10.17 -5.34
N GLY A 34 0.61 -10.83 -5.94
CA GLY A 34 0.75 -10.96 -7.39
C GLY A 34 1.05 -9.65 -8.11
N GLY A 35 1.78 -8.75 -7.46
CA GLY A 35 2.15 -7.43 -7.97
C GLY A 35 3.67 -7.25 -8.13
N SER A 36 4.09 -6.04 -8.50
CA SER A 36 5.50 -5.66 -8.56
C SER A 36 5.77 -4.44 -7.68
N LEU A 37 6.72 -4.53 -6.76
CA LEU A 37 7.11 -3.39 -5.92
C LEU A 37 7.76 -2.30 -6.79
N ILE A 38 7.17 -1.10 -6.81
CA ILE A 38 7.71 0.07 -7.53
C ILE A 38 8.25 1.15 -6.60
N LYS A 39 7.77 1.21 -5.36
CA LYS A 39 8.34 2.03 -4.28
C LYS A 39 8.34 1.22 -2.99
N ALA A 40 9.51 1.09 -2.36
CA ALA A 40 9.63 0.56 -1.01
C ALA A 40 9.29 1.64 0.04
N ALA A 41 8.64 1.23 1.13
CA ALA A 41 8.52 2.06 2.32
C ALA A 41 9.89 2.13 3.02
N SER A 42 10.34 3.34 3.35
CA SER A 42 11.59 3.54 4.10
C SER A 42 11.38 3.50 5.61
N ASP A 43 10.20 3.90 6.07
CA ASP A 43 9.77 3.92 7.47
C ASP A 43 8.37 3.31 7.60
N TYR A 44 8.19 2.29 8.44
CA TYR A 44 6.91 1.58 8.54
C TYR A 44 5.79 2.44 9.13
N ASP A 45 6.11 3.49 9.90
CA ASP A 45 5.10 4.34 10.56
C ASP A 45 4.65 5.51 9.68
N ASN A 46 5.52 6.01 8.80
CA ASN A 46 5.27 7.23 8.03
C ASN A 46 5.25 7.05 6.51
N ASP A 47 5.94 6.05 5.97
CA ASP A 47 6.01 5.80 4.53
C ASP A 47 4.98 4.75 4.07
N VAL A 48 4.83 4.67 2.75
CA VAL A 48 4.01 3.66 2.07
C VAL A 48 4.84 2.90 1.04
N ALA A 49 4.51 1.61 0.89
CA ALA A 49 4.96 0.82 -0.25
C ALA A 49 3.95 0.95 -1.39
N VAL A 50 4.43 0.97 -2.62
CA VAL A 50 3.57 1.03 -3.80
C VAL A 50 3.90 -0.15 -4.70
N TYR A 51 2.83 -0.84 -5.07
CA TYR A 51 2.85 -2.01 -5.94
C TYR A 51 2.10 -1.72 -7.22
N ASP A 52 2.69 -2.12 -8.33
CA ASP A 52 2.01 -2.16 -9.62
C ASP A 52 1.26 -3.50 -9.76
N MET A 53 -0.06 -3.42 -9.95
CA MET A 53 -0.95 -4.56 -10.18
C MET A 53 -1.36 -4.67 -11.66
N GLY A 54 -0.75 -3.90 -12.55
CA GLY A 54 -1.03 -3.85 -13.99
C GLY A 54 -2.22 -2.97 -14.37
N ASP A 55 -3.37 -3.12 -13.71
CA ASP A 55 -4.58 -2.30 -13.94
C ASP A 55 -4.71 -1.11 -12.97
N HIS A 56 -4.06 -1.21 -11.81
CA HIS A 56 -4.06 -0.18 -10.77
C HIS A 56 -2.79 -0.25 -9.95
N LEU A 57 -2.54 0.80 -9.18
CA LEU A 57 -1.53 0.81 -8.14
C LEU A 57 -2.16 0.39 -6.82
N LEU A 58 -1.49 -0.48 -6.09
CA LEU A 58 -1.82 -0.81 -4.72
C LEU A 58 -0.85 -0.07 -3.80
N ILE A 59 -1.37 0.81 -2.95
CA ILE A 59 -0.57 1.57 -1.99
C ILE A 59 -0.83 0.99 -0.62
N VAL A 60 0.22 0.52 0.06
CA VAL A 60 0.14 -0.16 1.34
C VAL A 60 0.86 0.68 2.39
N GLY A 61 0.22 0.89 3.54
CA GLY A 61 0.80 1.57 4.70
C GLY A 61 0.47 0.84 6.01
N ASN A 62 1.11 1.24 7.10
CA ASN A 62 0.77 0.74 8.43
C ASN A 62 -0.30 1.63 9.09
N ALA A 63 -1.39 1.04 9.56
CA ALA A 63 -2.45 1.72 10.28
C ALA A 63 -2.98 0.87 11.46
N ASN A 64 -2.07 0.37 12.30
CA ASN A 64 -2.30 -0.72 13.29
C ASN A 64 -2.43 -2.09 12.62
N GLY A 65 -1.50 -2.38 11.71
CA GLY A 65 -1.57 -3.50 10.77
C GLY A 65 -1.38 -2.99 9.34
N LEU A 66 -1.16 -3.91 8.41
CA LEU A 66 -0.99 -3.57 7.01
C LEU A 66 -2.34 -3.28 6.36
N TRP A 67 -2.46 -2.07 5.81
CA TRP A 67 -3.66 -1.61 5.12
C TRP A 67 -3.30 -1.15 3.72
N ALA A 68 -4.12 -1.54 2.75
CA ALA A 68 -3.94 -1.21 1.36
C ALA A 68 -5.10 -0.39 0.81
N VAL A 69 -4.81 0.49 -0.14
CA VAL A 69 -5.80 1.19 -0.96
C VAL A 69 -5.50 0.96 -2.44
N ARG A 70 -6.54 0.97 -3.27
CA ARG A 70 -6.39 0.89 -4.73
C ARG A 70 -6.44 2.29 -5.31
N HIS A 71 -5.43 2.61 -6.11
CA HIS A 71 -5.38 3.84 -6.89
C HIS A 71 -5.36 3.51 -8.38
N TYR A 72 -6.45 3.84 -9.05
CA TYR A 72 -6.54 3.79 -10.50
C TYR A 72 -6.04 5.14 -11.00
N GLY A 73 -4.78 5.18 -11.46
CA GLY A 73 -4.20 6.42 -11.99
C GLY A 73 -5.02 6.96 -13.17
N GLU A 74 -5.06 8.28 -13.32
CA GLU A 74 -5.50 8.96 -14.56
C GLU A 74 -4.35 9.06 -15.57
#